data_AF-A0A2S1FX06-F1
#
_entry.id   AF-A0A2S1FX06-F1
#
_cell.length_a   1.000
_cell.length_b   1.000
_cell.length_c   1.000
_cell.angle_alpha   90.00
_cell.angle_beta   90.00
_cell.angle_gamma   90.00
#
_symmetry.space_group_name_H-M   'P 1'
#
loop_
_entity.id
_entity.type
_entity.pdbx_description
1 polymer ?
#
loop_
_entity_poly.entity_id
_entity_poly.type
_entity_poly.pdbx_seq_one_letter_code
_entity_poly.pdbx_strand_id
1 'polypeptide(L)'
;MTSRKALSLDFLKPVVELEYQIQQLNKMSDSYELSVQEELDHFKKQLYNLKHDIFQSLTPLQRLNLVRQADRPTTLDYIPYLMDDWLELHGDRGGADDPALVGGIGCLDGKTVVFIGHQRGKDTKDNVIRNFGMASPGGYRKALRLMRHANRFNFPILTFIDTPGAWAGIEAEKLGQGEAIAVNLRDMFSFDVPIICTILGEGGSGGALGIGIGDRILMLEYAVYTVATPEACAAILWKDSKQSLEAAEALKITSSDLKVLGIIDSIIREPIGGSQSNPLEAAHILKTHLKTNLNTLLSLSSKDRKELRYQKFRQMGTFYEG
;
A
#
# COMPACT_ATOMS: atom_id res chain seq x y z
N MET A 1 20.04 -19.66 -4.86
CA MET A 1 20.09 -18.64 -3.80
C MET A 1 18.93 -18.92 -2.88
N THR A 2 19.20 -19.50 -1.71
CA THR A 2 18.20 -19.68 -0.65
C THR A 2 17.74 -18.29 -0.21
N SER A 3 16.54 -17.89 -0.61
CA SER A 3 15.93 -16.67 -0.10
C SER A 3 15.87 -16.78 1.42
N ARG A 4 16.18 -15.67 2.11
CA ARG A 4 16.01 -15.56 3.57
C ARG A 4 14.63 -16.14 3.91
N LYS A 5 14.57 -17.02 4.91
CA LYS A 5 13.30 -17.40 5.55
C LYS A 5 12.64 -16.10 5.99
N ALA A 6 11.71 -15.58 5.18
CA ALA A 6 10.65 -14.71 5.68
C ALA A 6 10.07 -15.41 6.91
N LEU A 7 9.72 -14.65 7.95
CA LEU A 7 8.97 -15.20 9.07
C LEU A 7 7.76 -15.92 8.48
N SER A 8 7.80 -17.26 8.48
CA SER A 8 6.78 -18.06 7.82
C SER A 8 5.49 -17.80 8.56
N LEU A 9 4.58 -17.05 7.92
CA LEU A 9 3.25 -16.81 8.44
C LEU A 9 2.60 -18.16 8.71
N ASP A 10 1.99 -18.33 9.88
CA ASP A 10 1.49 -19.63 10.31
C ASP A 10 0.46 -20.21 9.32
N PHE A 11 -0.37 -19.35 8.73
CA PHE A 11 -1.36 -19.75 7.73
C PHE A 11 -0.76 -20.17 6.37
N LEU A 12 0.53 -19.91 6.13
CA LEU A 12 1.25 -20.36 4.94
C LEU A 12 2.00 -21.68 5.15
N LYS A 13 2.04 -22.25 6.37
CA LYS A 13 2.71 -23.53 6.63
C LYS A 13 2.30 -24.65 5.66
N PRO A 14 0.99 -24.88 5.38
CA PRO A 14 0.58 -25.92 4.43
C PRO A 14 1.13 -25.69 3.02
N VAL A 15 1.24 -24.43 2.60
CA VAL A 15 1.79 -24.05 1.29
C VAL A 15 3.29 -24.35 1.24
N VAL A 16 4.03 -23.95 2.27
CA VAL A 16 5.48 -24.16 2.37
C VAL A 16 5.84 -25.65 2.41
N GLU A 17 5.05 -26.45 3.13
CA GLU A 17 5.23 -27.91 3.20
C GLU A 17 5.04 -28.57 1.83
N LEU A 18 3.99 -28.17 1.10
CA LEU A 18 3.69 -28.70 -0.22
C LEU A 18 4.71 -28.24 -1.28
N GLU A 19 5.16 -26.99 -1.22
CA GLU A 19 6.27 -26.48 -2.05
C GLU A 19 7.57 -27.28 -1.80
N TYR A 20 7.85 -27.61 -0.54
CA TYR A 20 9.00 -28.43 -0.19
C TYR A 20 8.88 -29.85 -0.77
N GLN A 21 7.69 -30.48 -0.69
CA GLN A 21 7.44 -31.80 -1.30
C GLN A 21 7.66 -31.78 -2.82
N ILE A 22 7.11 -30.77 -3.51
CA ILE A 22 7.33 -30.57 -4.96
C ILE A 22 8.82 -30.38 -5.26
N GLN A 23 9.55 -29.63 -4.42
CA GLN A 23 10.99 -29.43 -4.60
C GLN A 23 11.79 -30.73 -4.42
N GLN A 24 11.41 -31.60 -3.48
CA GLN A 24 12.06 -32.90 -3.29
C GLN A 24 11.78 -33.83 -4.48
N LEU A 25 10.54 -33.90 -4.96
CA LEU A 25 10.17 -34.70 -6.13
C LEU A 25 10.90 -34.24 -7.40
N ASN A 26 11.02 -32.93 -7.63
CA ASN A 26 11.80 -32.37 -8.74
C ASN A 26 13.30 -32.70 -8.67
N LYS A 27 13.86 -32.95 -7.48
CA LYS A 27 15.26 -33.39 -7.36
C LYS A 27 15.43 -34.89 -7.61
N MET A 28 14.36 -35.67 -7.46
CA MET A 28 14.36 -37.12 -7.68
C MET A 28 14.04 -37.49 -9.14
N SER A 29 13.40 -36.59 -9.90
CA SER A 29 13.01 -36.82 -11.30
C SER A 29 14.17 -36.99 -12.28
N ASP A 30 15.42 -36.66 -11.89
CA ASP A 30 16.61 -36.92 -12.72
C ASP A 30 16.91 -38.42 -12.92
N SER A 31 16.16 -39.33 -12.27
CA SER A 31 16.38 -40.79 -12.36
C SER A 31 15.17 -41.65 -12.74
N TYR A 32 13.94 -41.12 -12.82
CA TYR A 32 12.71 -41.87 -13.20
C TYR A 32 11.69 -40.95 -13.92
N GLU A 33 11.62 -40.99 -15.26
CA GLU A 33 11.04 -39.88 -16.05
C GLU A 33 9.49 -39.83 -16.16
N LEU A 34 8.76 -40.95 -16.23
CA LEU A 34 7.32 -40.90 -16.56
C LEU A 34 6.37 -40.86 -15.35
N SER A 35 6.59 -41.70 -14.33
CA SER A 35 5.70 -41.76 -13.15
C SER A 35 5.82 -40.53 -12.25
N VAL A 36 7.00 -39.89 -12.21
CA VAL A 36 7.26 -38.74 -11.32
C VAL A 36 6.63 -37.47 -11.89
N GLN A 37 6.50 -37.36 -13.21
CA GLN A 37 5.93 -36.17 -13.85
C GLN A 37 4.42 -36.04 -13.58
N GLU A 38 3.67 -37.14 -13.60
CA GLU A 38 2.24 -37.14 -13.28
C GLU A 38 1.97 -36.74 -11.82
N GLU A 39 2.77 -37.27 -10.88
CA GLU A 39 2.69 -36.88 -9.47
C GLU A 39 3.07 -35.40 -9.27
N LEU A 40 4.10 -34.91 -9.95
CA LEU A 40 4.49 -33.50 -9.91
C LEU A 40 3.37 -32.57 -10.37
N ASP A 41 2.70 -32.91 -11.48
CA ASP A 41 1.62 -32.09 -11.99
C ASP A 41 0.37 -32.17 -11.10
N HIS A 42 0.12 -33.33 -10.47
CA HIS A 42 -0.88 -33.45 -9.42
C HIS A 42 -0.58 -32.52 -8.22
N PHE A 43 0.63 -32.56 -7.68
CA PHE A 43 1.03 -31.73 -6.55
C PHE A 43 1.03 -30.24 -6.89
N LYS A 44 1.46 -29.84 -8.09
CA LYS A 44 1.37 -28.45 -8.55
C LYS A 44 -0.08 -27.95 -8.60
N LYS A 45 -1.01 -28.80 -9.07
CA LYS A 45 -2.44 -28.47 -9.09
C LYS A 45 -3.00 -28.36 -7.67
N GLN A 46 -2.64 -29.26 -6.77
CA GLN A 46 -3.01 -29.18 -5.36
C GLN A 46 -2.46 -27.90 -4.71
N LEU A 47 -1.21 -27.53 -5.00
CA LEU A 47 -0.59 -26.30 -4.51
C LEU A 47 -1.32 -25.07 -5.01
N TYR A 48 -1.67 -25.03 -6.29
CA TYR A 48 -2.44 -23.94 -6.86
C TYR A 48 -3.79 -23.76 -6.14
N ASN A 49 -4.56 -24.84 -5.98
CA ASN A 49 -5.85 -24.81 -5.30
C ASN A 49 -5.71 -24.40 -3.83
N LEU A 50 -4.73 -24.97 -3.11
CA LEU A 50 -4.47 -24.66 -1.72
C LEU A 50 -4.11 -23.18 -1.52
N LYS A 51 -3.24 -22.63 -2.39
CA LYS A 51 -2.92 -21.19 -2.37
C LYS A 51 -4.17 -20.36 -2.63
N HIS A 52 -4.96 -20.72 -3.63
CA HIS A 52 -6.19 -20.00 -3.96
C HIS A 52 -7.16 -19.96 -2.77
N ASP A 53 -7.43 -21.11 -2.15
CA ASP A 53 -8.35 -21.22 -1.01
C ASP A 53 -7.86 -20.41 0.20
N ILE A 54 -6.59 -20.54 0.57
CA ILE A 54 -6.00 -19.79 1.70
C ILE A 54 -6.08 -18.28 1.45
N PHE A 55 -5.69 -17.81 0.27
CA PHE A 55 -5.63 -16.38 -0.02
C PHE A 55 -7.02 -15.76 -0.19
N GLN A 56 -8.02 -16.53 -0.63
CA GLN A 56 -9.41 -16.09 -0.69
C GLN A 56 -10.04 -15.97 0.71
N SER A 57 -9.60 -16.76 1.69
CA SER A 57 -10.17 -16.81 3.03
C SER A 57 -9.34 -16.06 4.10
N LEU A 58 -8.39 -15.21 3.71
CA LEU A 58 -7.55 -14.51 4.69
C LEU A 58 -8.38 -13.60 5.60
N THR A 59 -8.21 -13.78 6.91
CA THR A 59 -8.82 -12.88 7.90
C THR A 59 -8.18 -11.48 7.84
N PRO A 60 -8.84 -10.44 8.37
CA PRO A 60 -8.27 -9.09 8.39
C PRO A 60 -6.88 -9.02 9.04
N LEU A 61 -6.67 -9.76 10.14
CA LEU A 61 -5.38 -9.83 10.83
C LEU A 61 -4.33 -10.58 10.00
N GLN A 62 -4.70 -11.65 9.30
CA GLN A 62 -3.79 -12.36 8.40
C GLN A 62 -3.37 -11.47 7.21
N ARG A 63 -4.29 -10.66 6.67
CA ARG A 63 -3.97 -9.64 5.64
C ARG A 63 -3.00 -8.60 6.16
N LEU A 64 -3.22 -8.06 7.37
CA LEU A 64 -2.27 -7.14 8.02
C LEU A 64 -0.87 -7.76 8.15
N ASN A 65 -0.78 -9.01 8.62
CA ASN A 65 0.48 -9.72 8.74
C ASN A 65 1.14 -10.00 7.38
N LEU A 66 0.35 -10.25 6.34
CA LEU A 66 0.82 -10.46 4.97
C LEU A 66 1.47 -9.19 4.40
N VAL A 67 0.87 -8.02 4.59
CA VAL A 67 1.41 -6.76 4.04
C VAL A 67 2.57 -6.19 4.86
N ARG A 68 2.74 -6.63 6.11
CA ARG A 68 3.90 -6.33 6.95
C ARG A 68 5.16 -7.14 6.59
N GLN A 69 5.06 -8.12 5.69
CA GLN A 69 6.22 -8.92 5.29
C GLN A 69 7.27 -8.08 4.53
N ALA A 70 8.54 -8.39 4.74
CA ALA A 70 9.66 -7.64 4.18
C ALA A 70 9.77 -7.75 2.65
N ASP A 71 9.17 -8.78 2.06
CA ASP A 71 9.11 -9.04 0.62
C ASP A 71 7.91 -8.38 -0.06
N ARG A 72 6.99 -7.75 0.71
CA ARG A 72 5.93 -6.91 0.14
C ARG A 72 6.58 -5.80 -0.69
N PRO A 73 6.24 -5.65 -1.98
CA PRO A 73 6.83 -4.61 -2.82
C PRO A 73 6.57 -3.22 -2.26
N THR A 74 7.65 -2.45 -2.10
CA THR A 74 7.63 -1.07 -1.59
C THR A 74 7.39 -0.07 -2.73
N THR A 75 7.22 1.21 -2.40
CA THR A 75 7.08 2.27 -3.41
C THR A 75 8.17 2.22 -4.47
N LEU A 76 9.44 2.16 -4.05
CA LEU A 76 10.58 2.09 -4.98
C LEU A 76 10.67 0.77 -5.77
N ASP A 77 9.99 -0.30 -5.34
CA ASP A 77 9.92 -1.55 -6.10
C ASP A 77 8.95 -1.46 -7.28
N TYR A 78 7.87 -0.69 -7.12
CA TYR A 78 6.90 -0.49 -8.19
C TYR A 78 7.41 0.47 -9.26
N ILE A 79 8.16 1.52 -8.88
CA ILE A 79 8.57 2.60 -9.79
C ILE A 79 9.21 2.08 -11.10
N PRO A 80 10.20 1.16 -11.09
CA PRO A 80 10.84 0.67 -12.31
C PRO A 80 9.89 -0.03 -13.30
N TYR A 81 8.78 -0.60 -12.81
CA TYR A 81 7.78 -1.26 -13.65
C TYR A 81 6.68 -0.29 -14.13
N LEU A 82 6.45 0.77 -13.36
CA LEU A 82 5.40 1.74 -13.62
C LEU A 82 5.86 2.90 -14.50
N MET A 83 7.09 3.38 -14.29
CA MET A 83 7.56 4.67 -14.79
C MET A 83 8.82 4.56 -15.65
N ASP A 84 8.83 5.40 -16.68
CA ASP A 84 10.03 5.73 -17.44
C ASP A 84 10.61 7.06 -16.90
N ASP A 85 11.90 7.31 -17.13
CA ASP A 85 12.59 8.57 -16.79
C ASP A 85 12.42 9.04 -15.33
N TRP A 86 12.47 8.10 -14.37
CA TRP A 86 12.32 8.39 -12.95
C TRP A 86 13.47 9.25 -12.40
N LEU A 87 13.12 10.35 -11.73
CA LEU A 87 14.03 11.22 -11.00
C LEU A 87 13.49 11.49 -9.59
N GLU A 88 14.16 10.96 -8.58
CA GLU A 88 13.86 11.24 -7.17
C GLU A 88 14.27 12.67 -6.79
N LEU A 89 13.42 13.35 -6.02
CA LEU A 89 13.61 14.73 -5.59
C LEU A 89 13.58 14.83 -4.05
N HIS A 90 14.67 15.33 -3.50
CA HIS A 90 14.92 15.33 -2.05
C HIS A 90 14.54 16.64 -1.35
N GLY A 91 14.33 16.54 -0.03
CA GLY A 91 14.26 17.67 0.90
C GLY A 91 12.91 18.40 0.97
N ASP A 92 12.61 18.99 2.12
CA ASP A 92 11.42 19.80 2.38
C ASP A 92 11.66 21.32 2.23
N ARG A 93 12.92 21.74 2.07
CA ARG A 93 13.40 23.15 2.14
C ARG A 93 13.30 23.79 3.53
N GLY A 94 12.90 23.04 4.55
CA GLY A 94 12.92 23.38 5.97
C GLY A 94 14.09 22.78 6.75
N GLY A 95 14.92 21.96 6.10
CA GLY A 95 16.15 21.40 6.66
C GLY A 95 16.13 19.88 6.83
N ALA A 96 15.08 19.19 6.37
CA ALA A 96 14.96 17.74 6.45
C ALA A 96 14.75 17.10 5.07
N ASP A 97 15.36 15.94 4.86
CA ASP A 97 14.98 15.01 3.80
C ASP A 97 14.59 13.69 4.45
N ASP A 98 13.27 13.47 4.60
CA ASP A 98 12.76 12.32 5.32
C ASP A 98 12.87 11.04 4.46
N PRO A 99 13.65 10.03 4.88
CA PRO A 99 13.82 8.81 4.11
C PRO A 99 12.56 7.93 4.09
N ALA A 100 11.63 8.09 5.03
CA ALA A 100 10.38 7.32 5.11
C ALA A 100 9.34 7.71 4.05
N LEU A 101 9.52 8.85 3.38
CA LEU A 101 8.61 9.35 2.36
C LEU A 101 9.42 9.79 1.14
N VAL A 102 9.34 9.03 0.06
CA VAL A 102 10.07 9.29 -1.19
C VAL A 102 9.17 10.00 -2.19
N GLY A 103 9.76 10.69 -3.17
CA GLY A 103 8.98 11.29 -4.23
C GLY A 103 9.84 11.95 -5.31
N GLY A 104 9.24 12.20 -6.45
CA GLY A 104 9.98 12.57 -7.65
C GLY A 104 9.09 12.76 -8.86
N ILE A 105 9.73 12.95 -10.02
CA ILE A 105 9.06 13.10 -11.32
C ILE A 105 9.36 11.86 -12.14
N GLY A 106 8.37 11.37 -12.87
CA GLY A 106 8.55 10.29 -13.84
C GLY A 106 7.53 10.38 -14.97
N CYS A 107 7.63 9.46 -15.90
CA CYS A 107 6.71 9.35 -17.04
C CYS A 107 5.87 8.09 -16.90
N LEU A 108 4.55 8.25 -16.78
CA LEU A 108 3.59 7.13 -16.82
C LEU A 108 2.89 7.14 -18.17
N ASP A 109 3.24 6.19 -19.05
CA ASP A 109 2.59 6.00 -20.36
C ASP A 109 2.59 7.28 -21.21
N GLY A 110 3.75 7.94 -21.29
CA GLY A 110 3.94 9.20 -22.02
C GLY A 110 3.48 10.46 -21.29
N LYS A 111 2.98 10.35 -20.05
CA LYS A 111 2.54 11.51 -19.24
C LYS A 111 3.50 11.78 -18.10
N THR A 112 4.01 12.99 -18.02
CA THR A 112 4.79 13.45 -16.85
C THR A 112 3.88 13.49 -15.62
N VAL A 113 4.30 12.80 -14.56
CA VAL A 113 3.59 12.72 -13.28
C VAL A 113 4.54 12.97 -12.13
N VAL A 114 4.01 13.45 -11.00
CA VAL A 114 4.73 13.50 -9.73
C VAL A 114 4.30 12.32 -8.88
N PHE A 115 5.29 11.53 -8.47
CA PHE A 115 5.10 10.38 -7.61
C PHE A 115 5.51 10.71 -6.17
N ILE A 116 4.73 10.28 -5.19
CA ILE A 116 5.05 10.41 -3.77
C ILE A 116 4.63 9.14 -3.05
N GLY A 117 5.42 8.60 -2.14
CA GLY A 117 4.97 7.45 -1.38
C GLY A 117 5.76 7.17 -0.13
N HIS A 118 5.14 6.41 0.75
CA HIS A 118 5.84 5.86 1.91
C HIS A 118 6.86 4.83 1.41
N GLN A 119 8.05 4.85 1.98
CA GLN A 119 9.10 3.90 1.68
C GLN A 119 9.45 3.13 2.94
N ARG A 120 9.07 1.86 2.98
CA ARG A 120 9.53 0.91 4.01
C ARG A 120 10.87 0.33 3.62
N GLY A 121 11.61 -0.21 4.59
CA GLY A 121 12.87 -0.89 4.32
C GLY A 121 12.70 -2.37 4.01
N LYS A 122 13.60 -2.93 3.21
CA LYS A 122 13.59 -4.37 2.85
C LYS A 122 14.30 -5.27 3.86
N ASP A 123 15.18 -4.70 4.67
CA ASP A 123 15.86 -5.42 5.75
C ASP A 123 15.94 -4.57 7.02
N THR A 124 16.50 -5.11 8.10
CA THR A 124 16.58 -4.40 9.39
C THR A 124 17.33 -3.08 9.29
N LYS A 125 18.44 -3.02 8.53
CA LYS A 125 19.23 -1.79 8.42
C LYS A 125 18.46 -0.74 7.62
N ASP A 126 17.90 -1.16 6.49
CA ASP A 126 17.09 -0.29 5.64
C ASP A 126 15.82 0.20 6.36
N ASN A 127 15.17 -0.65 7.16
CA ASN A 127 14.01 -0.25 7.95
C ASN A 127 14.35 0.82 9.00
N VAL A 128 15.49 0.70 9.68
CA VAL A 128 15.92 1.74 10.63
C VAL A 128 16.19 3.06 9.90
N ILE A 129 16.86 3.02 8.74
CA ILE A 129 17.12 4.23 7.93
C ILE A 129 15.81 4.87 7.48
N ARG A 130 14.86 4.05 6.99
CA ARG A 130 13.56 4.49 6.47
C ARG A 130 12.51 4.70 7.56
N ASN A 131 12.90 4.65 8.83
CA ASN A 131 11.99 4.71 9.98
C ASN A 131 10.76 3.80 9.83
N PHE A 132 10.94 2.60 9.25
CA PHE A 132 9.89 1.64 8.95
C PHE A 132 8.73 2.20 8.11
N GLY A 133 8.97 3.23 7.30
CA GLY A 133 7.94 3.93 6.53
C GLY A 133 7.08 4.91 7.36
N MET A 134 7.47 5.20 8.60
CA MET A 134 6.81 6.19 9.46
C MET A 134 7.38 7.57 9.23
N ALA A 135 6.69 8.39 8.43
CA ALA A 135 7.14 9.74 8.12
C ALA A 135 7.08 10.67 9.35
N SER A 136 8.13 11.47 9.49
CA SER A 136 8.22 12.63 10.37
C SER A 136 7.60 13.87 9.69
N PRO A 137 7.49 15.03 10.38
CA PRO A 137 6.83 16.21 9.81
C PRO A 137 7.51 16.69 8.52
N GLY A 138 8.84 16.57 8.44
CA GLY A 138 9.62 16.90 7.23
C GLY A 138 9.23 16.06 6.01
N GLY A 139 8.83 14.80 6.20
CA GLY A 139 8.31 13.95 5.13
C GLY A 139 7.02 14.49 4.53
N TYR A 140 6.03 14.85 5.37
CA TYR A 140 4.78 15.43 4.90
C TYR A 140 4.99 16.80 4.23
N ARG A 141 5.89 17.64 4.76
CA ARG A 141 6.27 18.92 4.13
C ARG A 141 6.95 18.73 2.78
N LYS A 142 7.85 17.73 2.67
CA LYS A 142 8.44 17.33 1.39
C LYS A 142 7.36 16.85 0.41
N ALA A 143 6.43 16.01 0.85
CA ALA A 143 5.29 15.57 0.04
C ALA A 143 4.53 16.77 -0.51
N LEU A 144 4.14 17.71 0.35
CA LEU A 144 3.40 18.90 -0.04
C LEU A 144 4.17 19.79 -1.01
N ARG A 145 5.48 19.97 -0.80
CA ARG A 145 6.34 20.70 -1.74
C ARG A 145 6.26 20.08 -3.14
N LEU A 146 6.36 18.75 -3.24
CA LEU A 146 6.28 18.02 -4.51
C LEU A 146 4.88 18.13 -5.12
N MET A 147 3.82 17.99 -4.33
CA MET A 147 2.45 18.17 -4.82
C MET A 147 2.18 19.59 -5.33
N ARG A 148 2.68 20.62 -4.64
CA ARG A 148 2.60 22.02 -5.10
C ARG A 148 3.37 22.23 -6.40
N HIS A 149 4.51 21.57 -6.57
CA HIS A 149 5.26 21.57 -7.82
C HIS A 149 4.43 20.94 -8.94
N ALA A 150 3.85 19.76 -8.70
CA ALA A 150 2.96 19.09 -9.64
C ALA A 150 1.80 20.01 -10.06
N ASN A 151 1.13 20.64 -9.09
CA ASN A 151 0.02 21.54 -9.34
C ASN A 151 0.43 22.76 -10.18
N ARG A 152 1.62 23.33 -9.93
CA ARG A 152 2.13 24.49 -10.68
C ARG A 152 2.38 24.17 -12.15
N PHE A 153 2.87 22.97 -12.45
CA PHE A 153 3.21 22.55 -13.81
C PHE A 153 2.13 21.69 -14.48
N ASN A 154 0.95 21.58 -13.87
CA ASN A 154 -0.16 20.76 -14.34
C ASN A 154 0.18 19.26 -14.50
N PHE A 155 1.05 18.73 -13.64
CA PHE A 155 1.36 17.31 -13.61
C PHE A 155 0.41 16.56 -12.67
N PRO A 156 -0.18 15.43 -13.11
CA PRO A 156 -0.89 14.52 -12.22
C PRO A 156 -0.04 14.09 -11.03
N ILE A 157 -0.69 13.86 -9.90
CA ILE A 157 -0.07 13.36 -8.67
C ILE A 157 -0.51 11.92 -8.44
N LEU A 158 0.45 11.04 -8.17
CA LEU A 158 0.20 9.67 -7.75
C LEU A 158 0.80 9.47 -6.36
N THR A 159 0.01 8.96 -5.42
CA THR A 159 0.49 8.67 -4.06
C THR A 159 0.44 7.19 -3.72
N PHE A 160 1.52 6.64 -3.14
CA PHE A 160 1.55 5.27 -2.60
C PHE A 160 1.60 5.26 -1.08
N ILE A 161 0.60 4.60 -0.50
CA ILE A 161 0.39 4.52 0.94
C ILE A 161 0.85 3.14 1.41
N ASP A 162 1.89 3.12 2.25
CA ASP A 162 2.41 1.93 2.91
C ASP A 162 3.15 2.34 4.19
N THR A 163 2.38 2.63 5.23
CA THR A 163 2.87 3.10 6.53
C THR A 163 2.04 2.52 7.67
N PRO A 164 2.66 2.09 8.79
CA PRO A 164 1.92 1.76 10.00
C PRO A 164 1.38 3.02 10.70
N GLY A 165 1.84 4.20 10.31
CA GLY A 165 1.38 5.48 10.85
C GLY A 165 2.45 6.57 10.76
N ALA A 166 2.08 7.78 11.17
CA ALA A 166 3.05 8.85 11.33
C ALA A 166 4.01 8.53 12.49
N TRP A 167 5.26 8.98 12.40
CA TRP A 167 6.21 8.78 13.49
C TRP A 167 5.73 9.48 14.78
N ALA A 168 5.57 8.70 15.85
CA ALA A 168 5.06 9.16 17.15
C ALA A 168 6.21 9.42 18.14
N GLY A 169 7.17 10.26 17.75
CA GLY A 169 8.33 10.63 18.56
C GLY A 169 8.26 12.05 19.12
N ILE A 170 8.99 12.32 20.22
CA ILE A 170 9.07 13.65 20.85
C ILE A 170 9.51 14.73 19.85
N GLU A 171 10.51 14.43 19.02
CA GLU A 171 10.99 15.37 18.01
C GLU A 171 9.95 15.62 16.91
N ALA A 172 9.14 14.61 16.55
CA ALA A 172 8.04 14.80 15.59
C ALA A 172 6.97 15.75 16.16
N GLU A 173 6.63 15.62 17.44
CA GLU A 173 5.69 16.52 18.11
C GLU A 173 6.23 17.95 18.19
N LYS A 174 7.49 18.14 18.62
CA LYS A 174 8.14 19.46 18.67
C LYS A 174 8.16 20.15 17.30
N LEU A 175 8.35 19.38 16.23
CA LEU A 175 8.40 19.87 14.85
C LEU A 175 7.01 19.97 14.21
N GLY A 176 5.91 19.65 14.91
CA GLY A 176 4.55 19.85 14.45
C GLY A 176 4.01 18.73 13.54
N GLN A 177 4.01 17.48 14.00
CA GLN A 177 3.46 16.33 13.26
C GLN A 177 1.99 16.52 12.87
N GLY A 178 1.15 16.93 13.82
CA GLY A 178 -0.26 17.22 13.55
C GLY A 178 -0.46 18.36 12.54
N GLU A 179 0.36 19.41 12.61
CA GLU A 179 0.32 20.54 11.67
C GLU A 179 0.70 20.10 10.26
N ALA A 180 1.80 19.37 10.11
CA ALA A 180 2.29 18.94 8.82
C ALA A 180 1.26 18.05 8.09
N ILE A 181 0.61 17.13 8.82
CA ILE A 181 -0.49 16.32 8.27
C ILE A 181 -1.69 17.22 7.93
N ALA A 182 -2.16 18.05 8.85
CA ALA A 182 -3.35 18.88 8.65
C ALA A 182 -3.22 19.85 7.46
N VAL A 183 -2.04 20.44 7.27
CA VAL A 183 -1.74 21.33 6.14
C VAL A 183 -1.73 20.56 4.82
N ASN A 184 -1.21 19.33 4.80
CA ASN A 184 -1.33 18.47 3.63
C ASN A 184 -2.80 18.20 3.28
N LEU A 185 -3.62 17.79 4.24
CA LEU A 185 -5.04 17.51 4.00
C LEU A 185 -5.74 18.72 3.37
N ARG A 186 -5.57 19.90 3.99
CA ARG A 186 -6.16 21.16 3.52
C ARG A 186 -5.74 21.48 2.08
N ASP A 187 -4.45 21.45 1.79
CA ASP A 187 -3.92 21.86 0.49
C ASP A 187 -4.25 20.85 -0.62
N MET A 188 -4.29 19.55 -0.31
CA MET A 188 -4.65 18.51 -1.27
C MET A 188 -6.08 18.68 -1.82
N PHE A 189 -7.03 19.23 -1.05
CA PHE A 189 -8.35 19.58 -1.58
C PHE A 189 -8.32 20.73 -2.60
N SER A 190 -7.31 21.60 -2.54
CA SER A 190 -7.23 22.79 -3.39
C SER A 190 -6.59 22.56 -4.75
N PHE A 191 -5.84 21.46 -4.93
CA PHE A 191 -5.09 21.24 -6.17
C PHE A 191 -5.98 21.02 -7.38
N ASP A 192 -5.61 21.69 -8.47
CA ASP A 192 -6.26 21.66 -9.76
C ASP A 192 -5.93 20.38 -10.54
N VAL A 193 -4.78 19.75 -10.30
CA VAL A 193 -4.35 18.53 -10.99
C VAL A 193 -5.05 17.26 -10.47
N PRO A 194 -5.10 16.18 -11.27
CA PRO A 194 -5.61 14.91 -10.79
C PRO A 194 -4.69 14.24 -9.77
N ILE A 195 -5.30 13.65 -8.75
CA ILE A 195 -4.63 12.94 -7.66
C ILE A 195 -5.20 11.53 -7.55
N ILE A 196 -4.34 10.52 -7.67
CA ILE A 196 -4.71 9.11 -7.45
C ILE A 196 -3.89 8.58 -6.28
N CYS A 197 -4.57 8.20 -5.20
CA CYS A 197 -3.97 7.57 -4.04
C CYS A 197 -4.11 6.05 -4.16
N THR A 198 -3.04 5.30 -3.90
CA THR A 198 -3.07 3.83 -3.89
C THR A 198 -2.52 3.30 -2.58
N ILE A 199 -3.29 2.51 -1.85
CA ILE A 199 -2.81 1.80 -0.67
C ILE A 199 -2.17 0.49 -1.12
N LEU A 200 -0.85 0.39 -0.98
CA LEU A 200 -0.04 -0.77 -1.39
C LEU A 200 0.05 -1.83 -0.28
N GLY A 201 0.14 -1.40 0.96
CA GLY A 201 0.34 -2.28 2.11
C GLY A 201 -0.51 -1.82 3.28
N GLU A 202 0.11 -1.20 4.27
CA GLU A 202 -0.60 -0.68 5.45
C GLU A 202 -0.99 0.80 5.27
N GLY A 203 -2.25 1.13 5.50
CA GLY A 203 -2.77 2.49 5.57
C GLY A 203 -2.99 2.89 7.02
N GLY A 204 -1.93 3.28 7.72
CA GLY A 204 -1.99 3.64 9.14
C GLY A 204 -2.48 5.06 9.42
N SER A 205 -3.73 5.19 9.86
CA SER A 205 -4.29 6.38 10.51
C SER A 205 -4.06 7.70 9.75
N GLY A 206 -3.85 8.79 10.49
CA GLY A 206 -3.55 10.12 9.95
C GLY A 206 -2.25 10.19 9.15
N GLY A 207 -1.30 9.28 9.40
CA GLY A 207 -0.06 9.24 8.63
C GLY A 207 -0.30 8.84 7.17
N ALA A 208 -1.06 7.78 6.97
CA ALA A 208 -1.53 7.40 5.64
C ALA A 208 -2.40 8.50 4.99
N LEU A 209 -3.31 9.10 5.77
CA LEU A 209 -4.21 10.15 5.28
C LEU A 209 -3.45 11.42 4.86
N GLY A 210 -2.28 11.70 5.45
CA GLY A 210 -1.44 12.85 5.13
C GLY A 210 -0.97 12.94 3.66
N ILE A 211 -1.11 11.87 2.88
CA ILE A 211 -0.97 11.87 1.42
C ILE A 211 -2.12 11.12 0.72
N GLY A 212 -3.26 10.97 1.41
CA GLY A 212 -4.40 10.13 1.01
C GLY A 212 -5.64 10.88 0.52
N ILE A 213 -5.57 12.20 0.36
CA ILE A 213 -6.67 13.00 -0.21
C ILE A 213 -6.53 13.04 -1.74
N GLY A 214 -7.36 12.30 -2.45
CA GLY A 214 -7.31 12.24 -3.90
C GLY A 214 -8.67 12.10 -4.59
N ASP A 215 -8.68 12.28 -5.91
CA ASP A 215 -9.88 12.09 -6.73
C ASP A 215 -10.25 10.61 -6.87
N ARG A 216 -9.23 9.75 -6.83
CA ARG A 216 -9.37 8.30 -6.77
C ARG A 216 -8.52 7.72 -5.65
N ILE A 217 -9.09 6.78 -4.91
CA ILE A 217 -8.46 5.99 -3.87
C ILE A 217 -8.57 4.53 -4.30
N LEU A 218 -7.44 3.95 -4.67
CA LEU A 218 -7.28 2.56 -5.07
C LEU A 218 -6.64 1.80 -3.91
N MET A 219 -6.91 0.51 -3.81
CA MET A 219 -6.36 -0.31 -2.73
C MET A 219 -6.01 -1.68 -3.27
N LEU A 220 -4.79 -2.15 -3.02
CA LEU A 220 -4.44 -3.54 -3.34
C LEU A 220 -5.32 -4.50 -2.51
N GLU A 221 -5.64 -5.64 -3.08
CA GLU A 221 -6.60 -6.61 -2.53
C GLU A 221 -6.34 -6.98 -1.08
N TYR A 222 -5.08 -7.22 -0.72
CA TYR A 222 -4.68 -7.62 0.62
C TYR A 222 -4.16 -6.46 1.48
N ALA A 223 -4.12 -5.24 0.93
CA ALA A 223 -3.84 -4.04 1.72
C ALA A 223 -4.88 -3.85 2.82
N VAL A 224 -4.51 -3.05 3.82
CA VAL A 224 -5.38 -2.68 4.95
C VAL A 224 -5.37 -1.17 5.14
N TYR A 225 -6.48 -0.57 5.54
CA TYR A 225 -6.56 0.86 5.85
C TYR A 225 -7.37 1.02 7.13
N THR A 226 -6.79 1.64 8.15
CA THR A 226 -7.40 1.72 9.49
C THR A 226 -7.12 3.03 10.18
N VAL A 227 -8.05 3.46 11.05
CA VAL A 227 -7.87 4.63 11.92
C VAL A 227 -6.86 4.37 13.05
N ALA A 228 -6.71 3.12 13.47
CA ALA A 228 -5.77 2.70 14.51
C ALA A 228 -5.34 1.25 14.27
N THR A 229 -4.14 0.88 14.71
CA THR A 229 -3.69 -0.52 14.66
C THR A 229 -4.64 -1.40 15.48
N PRO A 230 -5.02 -2.60 15.01
CA PRO A 230 -5.88 -3.51 15.77
C PRO A 230 -5.38 -3.79 17.19
N GLU A 231 -4.06 -3.86 17.39
CA GLU A 231 -3.43 -4.07 18.69
C GLU A 231 -3.70 -2.91 19.66
N ALA A 232 -3.57 -1.66 19.19
CA ALA A 232 -3.90 -0.48 19.99
C ALA A 232 -5.41 -0.38 20.28
N CYS A 233 -6.25 -0.69 19.29
CA CYS A 233 -7.71 -0.72 19.47
C CYS A 233 -8.12 -1.74 20.54
N ALA A 234 -7.56 -2.95 20.48
CA ALA A 234 -7.77 -4.02 21.45
C ALA A 234 -7.32 -3.63 22.86
N ALA A 235 -6.14 -3.01 22.99
CA ALA A 235 -5.63 -2.54 24.27
C ALA A 235 -6.51 -1.46 24.92
N ILE A 236 -7.21 -0.63 24.14
CA ILE A 236 -8.07 0.44 24.64
C ILE A 236 -9.48 -0.06 24.96
N LEU A 237 -10.14 -0.69 23.98
CA LEU A 237 -11.56 -1.06 24.09
C LEU A 237 -11.75 -2.35 24.88
N TRP A 238 -10.86 -3.33 24.72
CA TRP A 238 -10.94 -4.62 25.41
C TRP A 238 -9.98 -4.74 26.60
N LYS A 239 -9.07 -3.78 26.79
CA LYS A 239 -8.00 -3.82 27.81
C LYS A 239 -7.11 -5.06 27.68
N ASP A 240 -7.06 -5.66 26.49
CA ASP A 240 -6.26 -6.85 26.19
C ASP A 240 -5.80 -6.81 24.72
N SER A 241 -4.50 -6.62 24.51
CA SER A 241 -3.87 -6.62 23.18
C SER A 241 -4.03 -7.94 22.42
N LYS A 242 -4.33 -9.06 23.11
CA LYS A 242 -4.54 -10.36 22.48
C LYS A 242 -5.85 -10.40 21.68
N GLN A 243 -6.80 -9.51 21.96
CA GLN A 243 -8.06 -9.38 21.22
C GLN A 243 -7.92 -8.57 19.90
N SER A 244 -6.74 -8.63 19.30
CA SER A 244 -6.43 -7.93 18.04
C SER A 244 -7.21 -8.50 16.85
N LEU A 245 -7.60 -9.77 16.89
CA LEU A 245 -8.44 -10.40 15.87
C LEU A 245 -9.86 -9.80 15.90
N GLU A 246 -10.51 -9.80 17.06
CA GLU A 246 -11.85 -9.20 17.20
C GLU A 246 -11.82 -7.71 16.85
N ALA A 247 -10.77 -6.99 17.26
CA ALA A 247 -10.61 -5.57 16.93
C ALA A 247 -10.45 -5.34 15.43
N ALA A 248 -9.66 -6.16 14.72
CA ALA A 248 -9.45 -6.02 13.28
C ALA A 248 -10.75 -6.25 12.48
N GLU A 249 -11.56 -7.23 12.89
CA GLU A 249 -12.87 -7.52 12.29
C GLU A 249 -13.88 -6.40 12.57
N ALA A 250 -13.94 -5.91 13.81
CA ALA A 250 -14.83 -4.82 14.18
C ALA A 250 -14.49 -3.51 13.46
N LEU A 251 -13.21 -3.23 13.24
CA LEU A 251 -12.74 -2.03 12.53
C LEU A 251 -12.96 -2.06 11.01
N LYS A 252 -13.25 -3.24 10.42
CA LYS A 252 -13.55 -3.38 8.99
C LYS A 252 -12.45 -2.81 8.08
N ILE A 253 -11.20 -3.26 8.31
CA ILE A 253 -9.99 -2.65 7.74
C ILE A 253 -9.63 -3.13 6.32
N THR A 254 -10.37 -4.09 5.76
CA THR A 254 -10.00 -4.75 4.50
C THR A 254 -10.45 -3.96 3.27
N SER A 255 -9.80 -4.20 2.13
CA SER A 255 -10.19 -3.59 0.85
C SER A 255 -11.67 -3.83 0.49
N SER A 256 -12.19 -5.04 0.74
CA SER A 256 -13.60 -5.40 0.56
C SER A 256 -14.54 -4.59 1.44
N ASP A 257 -14.20 -4.47 2.73
CA ASP A 257 -15.02 -3.71 3.68
C ASP A 257 -15.09 -2.24 3.30
N LEU A 258 -13.93 -1.64 3.03
CA LEU A 258 -13.81 -0.22 2.71
C LEU A 258 -14.43 0.13 1.36
N LYS A 259 -14.49 -0.84 0.43
CA LYS A 259 -15.22 -0.68 -0.82
C LYS A 259 -16.73 -0.64 -0.59
N VAL A 260 -17.25 -1.50 0.29
CA VAL A 260 -18.67 -1.51 0.68
C VAL A 260 -19.03 -0.24 1.43
N LEU A 261 -18.15 0.26 2.29
CA LEU A 261 -18.32 1.52 3.03
C LEU A 261 -18.18 2.78 2.14
N GLY A 262 -17.79 2.64 0.88
CA GLY A 262 -17.61 3.77 -0.04
C GLY A 262 -16.36 4.62 0.23
N ILE A 263 -15.40 4.11 1.03
CA ILE A 263 -14.16 4.81 1.36
C ILE A 263 -13.17 4.74 0.18
N ILE A 264 -13.09 3.60 -0.50
CA ILE A 264 -12.23 3.40 -1.67
C ILE A 264 -13.03 3.24 -2.97
N ASP A 265 -12.44 3.62 -4.10
CA ASP A 265 -13.11 3.55 -5.41
C ASP A 265 -12.87 2.22 -6.13
N SER A 266 -11.75 1.55 -5.89
CA SER A 266 -11.42 0.32 -6.60
C SER A 266 -10.49 -0.57 -5.80
N ILE A 267 -10.73 -1.87 -5.89
CA ILE A 267 -9.82 -2.90 -5.41
C ILE A 267 -8.99 -3.37 -6.59
N ILE A 268 -7.68 -3.32 -6.44
CA ILE A 268 -6.70 -3.81 -7.41
C ILE A 268 -6.36 -5.24 -7.00
N ARG A 269 -6.73 -6.21 -7.84
CA ARG A 269 -6.42 -7.62 -7.59
C ARG A 269 -4.92 -7.85 -7.52
N GLU A 270 -4.53 -8.77 -6.66
CA GLU A 270 -3.15 -9.18 -6.53
C GLU A 270 -2.93 -10.56 -7.16
N PRO A 271 -1.70 -10.91 -7.54
CA PRO A 271 -1.36 -12.26 -7.94
C PRO A 271 -1.68 -13.27 -6.84
N ILE A 272 -1.87 -14.54 -7.21
CA ILE A 272 -2.01 -15.62 -6.23
C ILE A 272 -0.75 -15.65 -5.36
N GLY A 273 -0.90 -15.56 -4.05
CA GLY A 273 0.22 -15.40 -3.13
C GLY A 273 0.49 -13.94 -2.69
N GLY A 274 -0.27 -12.97 -3.19
CA GLY A 274 -0.09 -11.54 -2.94
C GLY A 274 1.00 -10.92 -3.81
N SER A 275 1.15 -9.60 -3.75
CA SER A 275 2.09 -8.84 -4.58
C SER A 275 3.54 -9.28 -4.42
N GLN A 276 3.91 -9.82 -3.26
CA GLN A 276 5.23 -10.38 -3.01
C GLN A 276 5.53 -11.66 -3.81
N SER A 277 4.51 -12.40 -4.24
CA SER A 277 4.72 -13.63 -5.03
C SER A 277 5.12 -13.32 -6.47
N ASN A 278 4.53 -12.28 -7.06
CA ASN A 278 4.84 -11.81 -8.40
C ASN A 278 4.77 -10.27 -8.49
N PRO A 279 5.82 -9.55 -8.04
CA PRO A 279 5.84 -8.08 -8.04
C PRO A 279 5.66 -7.47 -9.44
N LEU A 280 6.17 -8.15 -10.47
CA LEU A 280 6.04 -7.71 -11.86
C LEU A 280 4.58 -7.73 -12.31
N GLU A 281 3.87 -8.83 -12.09
CA GLU A 281 2.45 -8.93 -12.41
C GLU A 281 1.61 -7.95 -11.61
N ALA A 282 1.86 -7.83 -10.30
CA ALA A 282 1.20 -6.84 -9.45
C ALA A 282 1.39 -5.41 -9.99
N ALA A 283 2.60 -5.06 -10.43
CA ALA A 283 2.89 -3.76 -11.03
C ALA A 283 2.15 -3.54 -12.35
N HIS A 284 2.02 -4.56 -13.21
CA HIS A 284 1.28 -4.45 -14.48
C HIS A 284 -0.22 -4.21 -14.24
N ILE A 285 -0.80 -4.94 -13.28
CA ILE A 285 -2.21 -4.75 -12.89
C ILE A 285 -2.39 -3.32 -12.35
N LEU A 286 -1.52 -2.88 -11.42
CA LEU A 286 -1.53 -1.53 -10.88
C LEU A 286 -1.40 -0.46 -11.97
N LYS A 287 -0.45 -0.60 -12.90
CA LYS A 287 -0.24 0.34 -14.03
C LYS A 287 -1.51 0.51 -14.87
N THR A 288 -2.22 -0.58 -15.13
CA THR A 288 -3.47 -0.59 -15.90
C THR A 288 -4.57 0.21 -15.18
N HIS A 289 -4.73 0.01 -13.87
CA HIS A 289 -5.68 0.77 -13.06
C HIS A 289 -5.31 2.25 -12.96
N LEU A 290 -4.03 2.57 -12.77
CA LEU A 290 -3.54 3.96 -12.73
C LEU A 290 -3.81 4.68 -14.05
N LYS A 291 -3.47 4.06 -15.20
CA LYS A 291 -3.72 4.61 -16.53
C LYS A 291 -5.20 4.87 -16.80
N THR A 292 -6.06 3.90 -16.47
CA THR A 292 -7.50 4.01 -16.70
C THR A 292 -8.12 5.16 -15.87
N ASN A 293 -7.80 5.21 -14.58
CA ASN A 293 -8.27 6.27 -13.70
C ASN A 293 -7.70 7.63 -14.11
N LEU A 294 -6.42 7.71 -14.45
CA LEU A 294 -5.79 8.95 -14.87
C LEU A 294 -6.41 9.50 -16.15
N ASN A 295 -6.66 8.66 -17.16
CA ASN A 295 -7.32 9.06 -18.39
C ASN A 295 -8.74 9.58 -18.12
N THR A 296 -9.47 8.93 -17.21
CA THR A 296 -10.81 9.36 -16.78
C THR A 296 -10.78 10.71 -16.07
N LEU A 297 -9.79 10.93 -15.19
CA LEU A 297 -9.69 12.19 -14.46
C LEU A 297 -9.22 13.35 -15.34
N LEU A 298 -8.42 13.07 -16.37
CA LEU A 298 -7.93 14.07 -17.32
C LEU A 298 -8.99 14.53 -18.33
N SER A 299 -10.07 13.76 -18.54
CA SER A 299 -11.21 14.22 -19.35
C SER A 299 -12.12 15.20 -18.60
N LEU A 300 -11.94 15.35 -17.28
CA LEU A 300 -12.68 16.29 -16.45
C LEU A 300 -11.97 17.64 -16.37
N SER A 301 -12.76 18.72 -16.31
CA SER A 301 -12.21 20.05 -16.02
C SER A 301 -11.63 20.09 -14.60
N SER A 302 -10.69 21.02 -14.34
CA SER A 302 -10.19 21.23 -12.97
C SER A 302 -11.32 21.53 -11.98
N LYS A 303 -12.29 22.34 -12.39
CA LYS A 303 -13.44 22.71 -11.55
C LYS A 303 -14.25 21.48 -11.15
N ASP A 304 -14.63 20.65 -12.12
CA ASP A 304 -15.46 19.46 -11.86
C ASP A 304 -14.71 18.45 -11.02
N ARG A 305 -13.40 18.27 -11.28
CA ARG A 305 -12.55 17.37 -10.51
C ARG A 305 -12.46 17.78 -9.05
N LYS A 306 -12.22 19.07 -8.76
CA LYS A 306 -12.19 19.58 -7.38
C LYS A 306 -13.53 19.44 -6.69
N GLU A 307 -14.63 19.71 -7.39
CA GLU A 307 -15.97 19.53 -6.83
C GLU A 307 -16.24 18.06 -6.49
N LEU A 308 -15.92 17.13 -7.39
CA LEU A 308 -16.06 15.70 -7.15
C LEU A 308 -15.19 15.23 -5.99
N ARG A 309 -13.95 15.73 -5.87
CA ARG A 309 -13.07 15.47 -4.72
C ARG A 309 -13.73 15.96 -3.44
N TYR A 310 -14.24 17.19 -3.40
CA TYR A 310 -14.91 17.73 -2.22
C TYR A 310 -16.13 16.90 -1.83
N GLN A 311 -17.03 16.62 -2.78
CA GLN A 311 -18.26 15.86 -2.55
C GLN A 311 -17.96 14.44 -2.05
N LYS A 312 -16.98 13.77 -2.64
CA LYS A 312 -16.54 12.44 -2.23
C LYS A 312 -16.26 12.39 -0.73
N PHE A 313 -15.42 13.28 -0.21
CA PHE A 313 -15.07 13.28 1.21
C PHE A 313 -16.18 13.85 2.08
N ARG A 314 -16.97 14.80 1.58
CA ARG A 314 -18.09 15.40 2.32
C ARG A 314 -19.22 14.41 2.61
N GLN A 315 -19.38 13.40 1.75
CA GLN A 315 -20.36 12.32 1.89
C GLN A 315 -19.88 11.18 2.81
N MET A 316 -18.60 11.17 3.22
CA MET A 316 -18.09 10.13 4.11
C MET A 316 -18.58 10.38 5.55
N GLY A 317 -19.40 9.45 6.04
CA GLY A 317 -19.94 9.46 7.39
C GLY A 317 -21.45 9.32 7.40
N THR A 318 -21.97 8.63 8.42
CA THR A 318 -23.41 8.43 8.61
C THR A 318 -23.79 8.88 10.01
N PHE A 319 -24.84 9.69 10.13
CA PHE A 319 -25.38 10.16 11.39
C PHE A 319 -26.91 10.19 11.31
N TYR A 320 -27.57 10.12 12.47
CA TYR A 320 -29.01 10.33 12.57
C TYR A 320 -29.27 11.83 12.79
N GLU A 321 -30.17 12.42 12.01
CA GLU A 321 -30.70 13.76 12.30
C GLU A 321 -31.64 13.64 13.52
N GLY A 322 -31.39 14.49 14.53
CA GLY A 322 -32.15 14.51 15.78
C GLY A 322 -33.48 15.21 15.69
#